data_AF-A0AAW2K989-F1
#
_entry.id   AF-A0AAW2K989-F1
#
_cell.length_a   1.000
_cell.length_b   1.000
_cell.length_c   1.000
_cell.angle_alpha   90.00
_cell.angle_beta   90.00
_cell.angle_gamma   90.00
#
_symmetry.space_group_name_H-M   'P 1'
#
loop_
_entity.id
_entity.type
_entity.pdbx_description
1 polymer ?
#
loop_
_entity_poly.entity_id
_entity_poly.type
_entity_poly.pdbx_seq_one_letter_code
_entity_poly.pdbx_strand_id
1 'polypeptide(L)'
;MLSDITSFVQLDRKSLYDAWEHFKGMLSRCPNHELPMWQQVQTFYNGLTLANRASIDVAAGGTIMKKLLSESFNIIDEIATNLYSYGLERTDKRVADVHSIDTITTLSAQMAALTHKVDNLGAVI
;
A
#
# COMPACT_ATOMS: atom_id res chain seq x y z
N MET A 1 8.81 3.31 -26.16
CA MET A 1 9.34 2.03 -25.61
C MET A 1 10.50 2.29 -24.67
N LEU A 2 11.73 2.50 -25.18
CA LEU A 2 12.89 2.80 -24.33
C LEU A 2 12.77 4.18 -23.67
N SER A 3 12.30 5.17 -24.44
CA SER A 3 11.98 6.52 -23.95
C SER A 3 11.14 6.47 -22.67
N ASP A 4 10.07 5.70 -22.71
CA ASP A 4 9.07 5.62 -21.65
C ASP A 4 9.67 5.00 -20.39
N ILE A 5 10.54 3.99 -20.55
CA ILE A 5 11.30 3.40 -19.44
C ILE A 5 12.20 4.47 -18.83
N THR A 6 13.05 5.12 -19.64
CA THR A 6 14.03 6.10 -19.15
C THR A 6 13.41 7.37 -18.55
N SER A 7 12.18 7.69 -18.92
CA SER A 7 11.40 8.81 -18.39
C SER A 7 10.32 8.36 -17.40
N PHE A 8 10.50 7.21 -16.76
CA PHE A 8 9.53 6.69 -15.81
C PHE A 8 9.25 7.69 -14.70
N VAL A 9 7.95 7.89 -14.42
CA VAL A 9 7.47 8.69 -13.30
C VAL A 9 6.32 7.94 -12.66
N GLN A 10 6.36 7.83 -11.33
CA GLN A 10 5.27 7.30 -10.54
C GLN A 10 4.04 8.20 -10.70
N LEU A 11 2.91 7.60 -11.08
CA LEU A 11 1.65 8.32 -11.19
C LEU A 11 1.11 8.70 -9.81
N ASP A 12 0.42 9.85 -9.74
CA ASP A 12 -0.23 10.31 -8.51
C ASP A 12 -1.17 9.23 -7.94
N ARG A 13 -1.13 9.07 -6.62
CA ARG A 13 -1.93 8.10 -5.85
C ARG A 13 -1.65 6.62 -6.10
N LYS A 14 -0.71 6.27 -6.99
CA LYS A 14 -0.25 4.88 -7.13
C LYS A 14 0.65 4.48 -5.97
N SER A 15 0.47 3.26 -5.48
CA SER A 15 1.35 2.70 -4.44
C SER A 15 2.75 2.41 -5.00
N LEU A 16 3.72 2.16 -4.10
CA LEU A 16 5.05 1.69 -4.53
C LEU A 16 4.94 0.35 -5.28
N TYR A 17 4.03 -0.53 -4.86
CA TYR A 17 3.73 -1.78 -5.54
C TYR A 17 3.26 -1.57 -6.97
N ASP A 18 2.23 -0.74 -7.17
CA ASP A 18 1.70 -0.46 -8.51
C ASP A 18 2.76 0.16 -9.43
N ALA A 19 3.59 1.05 -8.88
CA ALA A 19 4.67 1.69 -9.60
C ALA A 19 5.71 0.66 -10.06
N TRP A 20 6.05 -0.30 -9.18
CA TRP A 20 7.02 -1.35 -9.45
C TRP A 20 6.52 -2.35 -10.49
N GLU A 21 5.28 -2.84 -10.35
CA GLU A 21 4.66 -3.73 -11.34
C GLU A 21 4.54 -3.08 -12.71
N HIS A 22 4.16 -1.79 -12.75
CA HIS A 22 4.10 -1.05 -14.01
C HIS A 22 5.49 -0.95 -14.66
N PHE A 23 6.53 -0.62 -13.89
CA PHE A 23 7.90 -0.53 -14.39
C PHE A 23 8.41 -1.88 -14.93
N LYS A 24 8.18 -2.99 -14.21
CA LYS A 24 8.51 -4.35 -14.68
C LYS A 24 7.76 -4.69 -15.98
N GLY A 25 6.49 -4.29 -16.09
CA GLY A 25 5.71 -4.44 -17.31
C GLY A 25 6.25 -3.63 -18.50
N MET A 26 6.87 -2.47 -18.27
CA MET A 26 7.51 -1.68 -19.32
C MET A 26 8.80 -2.33 -19.81
N LEU A 27 9.61 -2.88 -18.90
CA LEU A 27 10.83 -3.63 -19.22
C LEU A 27 10.51 -4.89 -20.05
N SER A 28 9.51 -5.68 -19.64
CA SER A 28 9.13 -6.92 -20.34
C SER A 28 8.58 -6.70 -21.75
N ARG A 29 7.94 -5.55 -22.00
CA ARG A 29 7.47 -5.15 -23.34
C ARG A 29 8.60 -4.69 -24.26
N CYS A 30 9.79 -4.42 -23.72
CA CYS A 30 10.95 -3.92 -24.46
C CYS A 30 12.17 -4.85 -24.29
N PRO A 31 12.13 -6.14 -24.68
CA PRO A 31 13.20 -7.09 -24.35
C PRO A 31 14.58 -6.71 -24.89
N ASN A 32 14.65 -5.89 -25.95
CA ASN A 32 15.89 -5.36 -26.52
C ASN A 32 16.22 -3.94 -26.04
N HIS A 33 15.83 -3.56 -24.82
CA HIS A 33 16.06 -2.21 -24.30
C HIS A 33 17.55 -1.92 -23.99
N GLU A 34 18.40 -2.95 -23.89
CA GLU A 34 19.84 -2.90 -23.58
C GLU A 34 20.25 -2.12 -22.31
N LEU A 35 19.27 -1.61 -21.54
CA LEU A 35 19.50 -0.93 -20.27
C LEU A 35 20.20 -1.84 -19.26
N PRO A 36 21.38 -1.45 -18.74
CA PRO A 36 22.02 -2.18 -17.66
C PRO A 36 21.22 -2.04 -16.37
N MET A 37 21.33 -3.05 -15.50
CA MET A 37 20.55 -3.14 -14.26
C MET A 37 20.67 -1.90 -13.37
N TRP A 38 21.84 -1.26 -13.30
CA TRP A 38 22.04 -0.03 -12.54
C TRP A 38 21.19 1.13 -13.06
N GLN A 39 21.06 1.24 -14.38
CA GLN A 39 20.26 2.28 -15.00
C GLN A 39 18.78 2.02 -14.77
N GLN A 40 18.34 0.76 -14.76
CA GLN A 40 16.96 0.40 -14.41
C GLN A 40 16.62 0.79 -12.97
N VAL A 41 17.48 0.46 -11.99
CA VAL A 41 17.30 0.86 -10.58
C VAL A 41 17.28 2.38 -10.44
N GLN A 42 18.23 3.07 -11.06
CA GLN A 42 18.34 4.52 -10.99
C GLN A 42 17.12 5.21 -11.58
N THR A 43 16.68 4.77 -12.76
CA THR A 43 15.50 5.31 -13.44
C THR A 43 14.25 5.10 -12.60
N PHE A 44 14.04 3.90 -12.07
CA PHE A 44 12.90 3.63 -11.19
C PHE A 44 12.93 4.53 -9.95
N TYR A 45 14.06 4.53 -9.22
CA TYR A 45 14.22 5.30 -7.98
C TYR A 45 13.99 6.81 -8.21
N ASN A 46 14.54 7.38 -9.29
CA ASN A 46 14.37 8.79 -9.63
C ASN A 46 12.94 9.15 -10.03
N GLY A 47 12.22 8.21 -10.63
CA GLY A 47 10.81 8.37 -10.99
C GLY A 47 9.84 8.30 -9.81
N LEU A 48 10.30 7.86 -8.63
CA LEU A 48 9.44 7.74 -7.45
C LEU A 48 9.19 9.07 -6.73
N THR A 49 8.02 9.13 -6.10
CA THR A 49 7.70 10.17 -5.11
C THR A 49 8.73 10.19 -3.97
N LEU A 50 8.92 11.36 -3.34
CA LEU A 50 9.87 11.51 -2.23
C LEU A 50 9.55 10.57 -1.06
N ALA A 51 8.26 10.36 -0.77
CA ALA A 51 7.83 9.45 0.29
C ALA A 51 8.29 8.01 0.03
N ASN A 52 8.06 7.51 -1.19
CA ASN A 52 8.46 6.14 -1.55
C ASN A 52 9.99 5.97 -1.61
N ARG A 53 10.73 6.98 -2.07
CA ARG A 53 12.21 6.95 -1.98
C ARG A 53 12.68 6.84 -0.54
N ALA A 54 12.12 7.63 0.37
CA ALA A 54 12.45 7.57 1.78
C ALA A 54 12.13 6.20 2.39
N SER A 55 10.98 5.59 2.05
CA SER A 55 10.64 4.24 2.50
C SER A 55 11.65 3.20 2.03
N ILE A 56 12.10 3.30 0.78
CA ILE A 56 13.12 2.40 0.22
C ILE A 56 14.46 2.57 0.94
N ASP A 57 14.92 3.81 1.14
CA ASP A 57 16.21 4.06 1.79
C ASP A 57 16.21 3.63 3.27
N VAL A 58 15.09 3.83 3.99
CA VAL A 58 14.94 3.36 5.37
C VAL A 58 15.06 1.84 5.43
N ALA A 59 14.37 1.12 4.55
CA ALA A 59 14.40 -0.34 4.51
C ALA A 59 15.77 -0.88 4.05
N ALA A 60 16.47 -0.16 3.16
CA ALA A 60 17.83 -0.51 2.74
C ALA A 60 18.91 -0.19 3.81
N GLY A 61 18.55 0.47 4.91
CA GLY A 61 19.49 0.88 5.97
C GLY A 61 20.41 2.04 5.56
N GLY A 62 19.95 2.87 4.62
CA GLY A 62 20.72 3.92 3.96
C GLY A 62 20.35 4.01 2.48
N THR A 63 21.03 4.86 1.72
CA THR A 63 20.68 5.02 0.30
C THR A 63 20.79 3.69 -0.47
N ILE A 64 19.70 3.30 -1.14
CA ILE A 64 19.66 2.06 -1.94
C ILE A 64 20.67 2.06 -3.07
N MET A 65 21.10 3.24 -3.52
CA MET A 65 22.09 3.43 -4.58
C MET A 65 23.49 2.94 -4.18
N LYS A 66 23.74 2.66 -2.90
CA LYS A 66 25.00 2.07 -2.41
C LYS A 66 24.97 0.53 -2.31
N LYS A 67 23.81 -0.09 -2.54
CA LYS A 67 23.64 -1.55 -2.48
C LYS A 67 24.06 -2.21 -3.80
N LEU A 68 24.30 -3.52 -3.75
CA LEU A 68 24.55 -4.29 -4.96
C LEU A 68 23.28 -4.31 -5.83
N LEU A 69 23.40 -4.21 -7.15
CA LEU A 69 22.25 -4.04 -8.05
C LEU A 69 21.17 -5.13 -7.91
N SER A 70 21.60 -6.38 -7.73
CA SER A 70 20.70 -7.51 -7.48
C SER A 70 20.02 -7.42 -6.11
N GLU A 71 20.74 -6.92 -5.10
CA GLU A 71 20.20 -6.65 -3.77
C GLU A 71 19.17 -5.51 -3.83
N SER A 72 19.45 -4.43 -4.57
CA SER A 72 18.52 -3.31 -4.78
C SER A 72 17.21 -3.78 -5.43
N PHE A 73 17.28 -4.62 -6.47
CA PHE A 73 16.09 -5.18 -7.11
C PHE A 73 15.25 -6.01 -6.14
N ASN A 74 15.89 -6.89 -5.35
CA ASN A 74 15.20 -7.72 -4.36
C ASN A 74 14.57 -6.86 -3.25
N ILE A 75 15.30 -5.87 -2.73
CA ILE A 75 14.78 -4.94 -1.71
C ILE A 75 13.55 -4.20 -2.22
N ILE A 76 13.58 -3.70 -3.47
CA ILE A 76 12.44 -3.00 -4.06
C ILE A 76 11.24 -3.94 -4.19
N ASP A 77 11.44 -5.16 -4.68
CA ASP A 77 10.38 -6.15 -4.85
C ASP A 77 9.76 -6.59 -3.52
N GLU A 78 10.61 -6.82 -2.50
CA GLU A 78 10.18 -7.17 -1.15
C GLU A 78 9.37 -6.06 -0.50
N ILE A 79 9.83 -4.80 -0.58
CA ILE A 79 9.10 -3.66 0.00
C ILE A 79 7.79 -3.42 -0.74
N ALA A 80 7.81 -3.45 -2.07
CA ALA A 80 6.63 -3.33 -2.89
C ALA A 80 5.57 -4.35 -2.46
N THR A 81 5.96 -5.62 -2.33
CA THR A 81 5.07 -6.71 -1.94
C THR A 81 4.61 -6.58 -0.48
N ASN A 82 5.51 -6.26 0.44
CA ASN A 82 5.17 -6.09 1.85
C ASN A 82 4.20 -4.92 2.08
N LEU A 83 4.39 -3.77 1.41
CA LEU A 83 3.48 -2.64 1.53
C LEU A 83 2.09 -2.94 0.96
N TYR A 84 1.99 -3.78 -0.08
CA TYR A 84 0.72 -4.26 -0.59
C TYR A 84 0.00 -5.16 0.43
N SER A 85 0.72 -6.14 1.01
CA SER A 85 0.18 -7.07 2.01
C SER A 85 -0.26 -6.37 3.30
N TYR A 86 0.56 -5.45 3.84
CA TYR A 86 0.21 -4.65 5.02
C TYR A 86 -0.93 -3.65 4.75
N GLY A 87 -1.06 -3.16 3.51
CA GLY A 87 -2.20 -2.36 3.07
C GLY A 87 -3.49 -3.17 3.12
N LEU A 88 -3.47 -4.39 2.59
CA LEU A 88 -4.62 -5.30 2.58
C LEU A 88 -5.08 -5.67 4.01
N GLU A 89 -4.15 -6.08 4.89
CA GLU A 89 -4.46 -6.40 6.28
C GLU A 89 -5.04 -5.21 7.07
N ARG A 90 -4.59 -3.99 6.80
CA ARG A 90 -5.15 -2.79 7.43
C ARG A 90 -6.57 -2.48 6.96
N THR A 91 -6.90 -2.85 5.73
CA THR A 91 -8.26 -2.72 5.21
C THR A 91 -9.18 -3.74 5.88
N ASP A 92 -8.74 -4.99 6.01
CA ASP A 92 -9.51 -6.03 6.73
C ASP A 92 -9.70 -5.69 8.21
N LYS A 93 -8.66 -5.22 8.90
CA LYS A 93 -8.77 -4.78 10.30
C LYS A 93 -9.72 -3.59 10.46
N ARG A 94 -9.72 -2.64 9.52
CA ARG A 94 -10.69 -1.52 9.53
C ARG A 94 -12.12 -2.00 9.29
N VAL A 95 -12.34 -2.96 8.40
CA VAL A 95 -13.67 -3.52 8.14
C VAL A 95 -14.18 -4.28 9.38
N ALA A 96 -13.33 -5.06 10.04
CA ALA A 96 -13.68 -5.75 11.28
C ALA A 96 -13.99 -4.78 12.44
N ASP A 97 -13.24 -3.69 12.57
CA ASP A 97 -13.47 -2.64 13.56
C ASP A 97 -14.80 -1.91 13.32
N VAL A 98 -15.09 -1.51 12.07
CA VAL A 98 -16.37 -0.88 11.69
C VAL A 98 -17.55 -1.82 11.96
N HIS A 99 -17.44 -3.11 11.62
CA HIS A 99 -18.48 -4.09 11.92
C HIS A 99 -18.74 -4.22 13.43
N SER A 100 -17.68 -4.16 14.25
CA SER A 100 -17.80 -4.23 15.71
C SER A 100 -18.53 -3.00 16.27
N ILE A 101 -18.23 -1.79 15.75
CA ILE A 101 -18.93 -0.55 16.15
C ILE A 101 -20.42 -0.60 15.78
N ASP A 102 -20.76 -1.13 14.61
CA ASP A 102 -22.16 -1.31 14.18
C ASP A 102 -22.93 -2.26 15.11
N THR A 103 -22.30 -3.35 15.56
CA THR A 103 -22.94 -4.28 16.51
C THR A 103 -23.20 -3.64 17.87
N ILE A 104 -22.25 -2.85 18.39
CA ILE A 104 -22.41 -2.10 19.66
C ILE A 104 -23.55 -1.08 19.52
N THR A 105 -23.58 -0.34 18.41
CA THR A 105 -24.63 0.65 18.13
C THR A 105 -26.01 -0.02 18.07
N THR A 106 -26.10 -1.17 17.39
CA THR A 106 -27.34 -1.94 17.28
C THR A 106 -27.82 -2.47 18.64
N LEU A 107 -26.91 -3.01 19.45
CA LEU A 107 -27.24 -3.52 20.78
C LEU A 107 -27.68 -2.40 21.72
N SER A 108 -27.02 -1.23 21.65
CA SER A 108 -27.42 -0.03 22.41
C SER A 108 -28.83 0.41 22.04
N ALA A 109 -29.17 0.43 20.75
CA ALA A 109 -30.52 0.76 20.29
C ALA A 109 -31.58 -0.25 20.78
N GLN A 110 -31.25 -1.55 20.77
CA GLN A 110 -32.15 -2.58 21.32
C GLN A 110 -32.32 -2.45 22.83
N MET A 111 -31.26 -2.13 23.57
CA MET A 111 -31.31 -1.90 25.00
C MET A 111 -32.17 -0.68 25.34
N ALA A 112 -32.03 0.43 24.60
CA ALA A 112 -32.88 1.61 24.76
C ALA A 112 -34.36 1.31 24.51
N ALA A 113 -34.67 0.51 23.48
CA ALA A 113 -36.04 0.09 23.18
C ALA A 113 -36.63 -0.81 24.29
N LEU A 114 -35.82 -1.69 24.88
CA LEU A 114 -36.23 -2.53 26.00
C LEU A 114 -36.49 -1.69 27.26
N THR A 115 -35.59 -0.76 27.59
CA THR A 115 -35.75 0.17 28.72
C THR A 115 -37.06 0.95 28.62
N HIS A 116 -37.34 1.54 27.46
CA HIS A 116 -38.59 2.26 27.24
C HIS A 116 -39.84 1.37 27.41
N LYS A 117 -39.74 0.10 27.02
CA LYS A 117 -40.84 -0.86 27.20
C LYS A 117 -41.05 -1.25 28.67
N VAL A 118 -39.98 -1.32 29.46
CA VAL A 118 -40.03 -1.57 30.91
C VAL A 118 -40.64 -0.37 31.64
N ASP A 119 -40.25 0.86 31.30
CA ASP A 119 -40.78 2.08 31.91
C ASP A 119 -42.29 2.23 31.65
N ASN A 120 -42.75 1.90 30.44
CA ASN A 120 -44.18 1.91 30.09
C ASN A 120 -44.99 0.85 30.85
N LEU A 121 -44.38 -0.25 31.29
CA LEU A 121 -45.06 -1.27 32.11
C LEU A 121 -45.09 -0.88 33.59
N GLY A 122 -44.07 -0.16 34.07
CA GLY A 122 -44.01 0.36 35.44
C GLY A 122 -44.94 1.54 35.70
N ALA A 123 -45.31 2.31 34.68
CA ALA A 123 -46.23 3.45 34.78
C ALA A 123 -47.73 3.08 34.81
N VAL A 124 -48.08 1.79 34.73
CA VAL A 124 -49.47 1.28 34.67
C VAL A 124 -49.93 0.67 36.02
N ILE A 125 -49.13 0.79 37.07
CA ILE A 125 -49.49 0.41 38.46
C ILE A 125 -49.61 1.67 39.31
#